data_AF-A0A2D6EZ55-F1
#
_entry.id   AF-A0A2D6EZ55-F1
#
_cell.length_a   1.000
_cell.length_b   1.000
_cell.length_c   1.000
_cell.angle_alpha   90.00
_cell.angle_beta   90.00
_cell.angle_gamma   90.00
#
_symmetry.space_group_name_H-M   'P 1'
#
loop_
_entity.id
_entity.type
_entity.pdbx_description
1 polymer ?
#
loop_
_entity_poly.entity_id
_entity_poly.type
_entity_poly.pdbx_seq_one_letter_code
_entity_poly.pdbx_strand_id
1 'polypeptide(L)'
;MTDQIDPKDMSPEQIQELMKKNCLFCGMLNGQVPVTKVYEDDICIAILDIGPANPGHTLVFPKEHAMSITEVDPKIFITVQALVAAQIKGLGVKGVSVYVAEGEAAGQKLPHASIHIIPRVEGDGLFVWQGKQADEKALQPIAEKIMANILMPQQAAIAPKPVEPEEVEVVEDTEDERVP
;
A
#
# COMPACT_ATOMS: atom_id res chain seq x y z
N MET A 1 -10.55 -34.85 -2.36
CA MET A 1 -9.31 -34.84 -1.57
C MET A 1 -8.46 -33.73 -2.16
N THR A 2 -8.61 -32.51 -1.65
CA THR A 2 -7.73 -31.40 -2.03
C THR A 2 -6.51 -31.54 -1.14
N ASP A 3 -5.37 -31.90 -1.72
CA ASP A 3 -4.09 -31.92 -1.02
C ASP A 3 -3.82 -30.51 -0.48
N GLN A 4 -4.06 -30.33 0.82
CA GLN A 4 -3.62 -29.14 1.52
C GLN A 4 -2.10 -29.30 1.68
N ILE A 5 -1.36 -28.66 0.78
CA ILE A 5 0.08 -28.48 0.90
C ILE A 5 0.32 -27.79 2.25
N ASP A 6 1.14 -28.40 3.11
CA ASP A 6 1.54 -27.79 4.38
C ASP A 6 2.23 -26.45 4.08
N PRO A 7 1.85 -25.34 4.72
CA PRO A 7 2.47 -24.03 4.50
C PRO A 7 4.00 -24.02 4.59
N LYS A 8 4.59 -25.01 5.28
CA LYS A 8 6.06 -25.17 5.39
C LYS A 8 6.73 -25.69 4.13
N ASP A 9 5.97 -26.27 3.21
CA ASP A 9 6.45 -26.85 1.95
C ASP A 9 6.20 -25.93 0.75
N MET A 10 5.67 -24.71 0.99
CA MET A 10 5.38 -23.72 -0.03
C MET A 10 6.59 -22.83 -0.32
N SER A 11 6.82 -22.50 -1.60
CA SER A 11 7.80 -21.50 -1.99
C SER A 11 7.35 -20.09 -1.53
N PRO A 12 8.27 -19.12 -1.38
CA PRO A 12 7.92 -17.75 -1.05
C PRO A 12 6.85 -17.14 -1.98
N GLU A 13 6.92 -17.44 -3.26
CA GLU A 13 5.95 -16.98 -4.27
C GLU A 13 4.58 -17.61 -4.07
N GLN A 14 4.53 -18.90 -3.71
CA GLN A 14 3.26 -19.58 -3.41
C GLN A 14 2.61 -19.03 -2.15
N ILE A 15 3.40 -18.69 -1.13
CA ILE A 15 2.91 -18.05 0.11
C ILE A 15 2.34 -16.67 -0.22
N GLN A 16 3.06 -15.87 -1.01
CA GLN A 16 2.62 -14.53 -1.41
C GLN A 16 1.32 -14.56 -2.22
N GLU A 17 1.19 -15.50 -3.16
CA GLU A 17 -0.03 -15.69 -3.94
C GLU A 17 -1.21 -16.14 -3.06
N LEU A 18 -0.97 -17.02 -2.08
CA LEU A 18 -2.00 -17.43 -1.11
C LEU A 18 -2.45 -16.25 -0.24
N MET A 19 -1.52 -15.43 0.24
CA MET A 19 -1.82 -14.21 1.02
C MET A 19 -2.65 -13.22 0.20
N LYS A 20 -2.29 -13.00 -1.07
CA LYS A 20 -3.05 -12.16 -1.99
C LYS A 20 -4.48 -12.68 -2.22
N LYS A 21 -4.65 -13.99 -2.39
CA LYS A 21 -5.98 -14.61 -2.56
C LYS A 21 -6.87 -14.48 -1.31
N ASN A 22 -6.27 -14.52 -0.12
CA ASN A 22 -6.97 -14.37 1.15
C ASN A 22 -7.05 -12.91 1.63
N CYS A 23 -6.53 -11.96 0.84
CA CYS A 23 -6.58 -10.55 1.17
C CYS A 23 -7.93 -9.93 0.81
N LEU A 24 -8.61 -9.37 1.82
CA LEU A 24 -9.90 -8.70 1.64
C LEU A 24 -9.80 -7.49 0.67
N PHE A 25 -8.73 -6.69 0.76
CA PHE A 25 -8.53 -5.54 -0.14
C PHE A 25 -8.29 -5.98 -1.59
N CYS A 26 -7.56 -7.07 -1.83
CA CYS A 26 -7.46 -7.66 -3.16
C CYS A 26 -8.82 -8.16 -3.67
N GLY A 27 -9.63 -8.77 -2.80
CA GLY A 27 -11.01 -9.14 -3.11
C GLY A 27 -11.88 -7.93 -3.52
N MET A 28 -11.76 -6.81 -2.79
CA MET A 28 -12.45 -5.56 -3.12
C MET A 28 -12.02 -5.00 -4.48
N LEU A 29 -10.71 -5.00 -4.79
CA LEU A 29 -10.17 -4.57 -6.08
C LEU A 29 -10.70 -5.42 -7.24
N ASN A 30 -10.88 -6.72 -7.02
CA ASN A 30 -11.43 -7.65 -8.00
C ASN A 30 -12.97 -7.58 -8.11
N GLY A 31 -13.62 -6.63 -7.45
CA GLY A 31 -15.07 -6.44 -7.49
C GLY A 31 -15.86 -7.54 -6.78
N GLN A 32 -15.22 -8.35 -5.95
CA GLN A 32 -15.90 -9.43 -5.20
C GLN A 32 -16.77 -8.89 -4.06
N VAL A 33 -16.46 -7.68 -3.58
CA VAL A 33 -17.17 -7.00 -2.50
C VAL A 33 -17.52 -5.59 -2.97
N PRO A 34 -18.78 -5.12 -2.82
CA PRO A 34 -19.15 -3.75 -3.15
C PRO A 34 -18.45 -2.77 -2.21
N VAL A 35 -17.96 -1.67 -2.77
CA VAL A 35 -17.28 -0.60 -2.02
C VAL A 35 -17.82 0.77 -2.41
N THR A 36 -17.85 1.71 -1.47
CA THR A 36 -18.13 3.12 -1.77
C THR A 36 -16.82 3.82 -2.07
N LYS A 37 -16.49 3.92 -3.35
CA LYS A 37 -15.25 4.51 -3.86
C LYS A 37 -15.32 6.04 -3.84
N VAL A 38 -14.29 6.68 -3.32
CA VAL A 38 -14.15 8.15 -3.32
C VAL A 38 -13.07 8.64 -4.28
N TYR A 39 -12.09 7.78 -4.59
CA TYR A 39 -11.03 8.06 -5.56
C TYR A 39 -10.41 6.76 -6.06
N GLU A 40 -9.89 6.77 -7.28
CA GLU A 40 -9.06 5.70 -7.84
C GLU A 40 -8.21 6.25 -8.98
N ASP A 41 -6.96 5.79 -9.04
CA ASP A 41 -6.04 6.00 -10.16
C ASP A 41 -5.25 4.72 -10.43
N ASP A 42 -4.16 4.81 -11.20
CA ASP A 42 -3.36 3.64 -11.56
C ASP A 42 -2.58 3.04 -10.38
N ILE A 43 -2.33 3.80 -9.31
CA ILE A 43 -1.51 3.36 -8.18
C ILE A 43 -2.34 2.88 -6.99
N CYS A 44 -3.50 3.48 -6.75
CA CYS A 44 -4.27 3.26 -5.53
C CYS A 44 -5.77 3.39 -5.71
N ILE A 45 -6.49 2.93 -4.70
CA ILE A 45 -7.93 3.12 -4.54
C ILE A 45 -8.19 3.72 -3.15
N ALA A 46 -9.20 4.58 -3.07
CA ALA A 46 -9.71 5.09 -1.81
C ALA A 46 -11.20 4.79 -1.67
N ILE A 47 -11.59 4.20 -0.54
CA ILE A 47 -12.97 3.81 -0.25
C ILE A 47 -13.39 4.30 1.13
N LEU A 48 -14.69 4.46 1.36
CA LEU A 48 -15.21 4.66 2.71
C LEU A 48 -15.15 3.36 3.51
N ASP A 49 -14.71 3.45 4.76
CA ASP A 49 -14.74 2.35 5.71
C ASP A 49 -16.18 2.04 6.13
N ILE A 50 -16.56 0.76 6.14
CA ILE A 50 -17.86 0.27 6.59
C ILE A 50 -18.00 0.23 8.12
N GLY A 51 -16.87 0.18 8.84
CA GLY A 51 -16.77 0.30 10.29
C GLY A 51 -16.02 1.59 10.66
N PRO A 52 -16.54 2.78 10.28
CA PRO A 52 -15.77 4.01 10.37
C PRO A 52 -15.53 4.43 11.82
N ALA A 53 -14.32 4.95 12.10
CA ALA A 53 -14.03 5.59 13.39
C ALA A 53 -14.83 6.89 13.56
N ASN A 54 -14.98 7.65 12.47
CA ASN A 54 -15.84 8.83 12.37
C ASN A 54 -16.44 8.91 10.94
N PRO A 55 -17.57 9.61 10.75
CA PRO A 55 -18.15 9.82 9.42
C PRO A 55 -17.12 10.38 8.42
N GLY A 56 -17.00 9.72 7.26
CA GLY A 56 -16.02 10.06 6.24
C GLY A 56 -14.66 9.33 6.36
N HIS A 57 -14.48 8.44 7.33
CA HIS A 57 -13.32 7.57 7.42
C HIS A 57 -13.06 6.87 6.07
N THR A 58 -11.92 7.19 5.48
CA THR A 58 -11.51 6.70 4.15
C THR A 58 -10.27 5.83 4.30
N LEU A 59 -10.29 4.66 3.68
CA LEU A 59 -9.14 3.77 3.55
C LEU A 59 -8.51 3.98 2.17
N VAL A 60 -7.22 4.32 2.12
CA VAL A 60 -6.43 4.40 0.88
C VAL A 60 -5.45 3.25 0.87
N PHE A 61 -5.45 2.43 -0.17
CA PHE A 61 -4.53 1.29 -0.29
C PHE A 61 -4.08 1.10 -1.73
N PRO A 62 -2.87 0.54 -1.96
CA PRO A 62 -2.35 0.33 -3.29
C PRO A 62 -3.15 -0.74 -4.04
N LYS A 63 -3.20 -0.61 -5.37
CA LYS A 63 -3.76 -1.63 -6.25
C LYS A 63 -2.89 -2.88 -6.28
N GLU A 64 -1.58 -2.70 -6.27
CA GLU A 64 -0.63 -3.80 -6.09
C GLU A 64 -0.68 -4.27 -4.63
N HIS A 65 -0.62 -5.60 -4.46
CA HIS A 65 -0.60 -6.18 -3.13
C HIS A 65 0.76 -5.91 -2.47
N ALA A 66 0.74 -5.15 -1.39
CA ALA A 66 1.87 -4.88 -0.53
C ALA A 66 1.41 -5.05 0.91
N MET A 67 2.18 -5.74 1.74
CA MET A 67 1.81 -5.93 3.16
C MET A 67 2.24 -4.75 4.00
N SER A 68 3.36 -4.13 3.65
CA SER A 68 3.97 -3.03 4.38
C SER A 68 3.82 -1.72 3.64
N ILE A 69 3.65 -0.61 4.36
CA ILE A 69 3.68 0.72 3.75
C ILE A 69 5.04 1.04 3.12
N THR A 70 6.11 0.36 3.56
CA THR A 70 7.46 0.60 3.02
C THR A 70 7.66 0.03 1.62
N GLU A 71 6.75 -0.83 1.16
CA GLU A 71 6.76 -1.46 -0.17
C GLU A 71 5.89 -0.68 -1.18
N VAL A 72 5.13 0.31 -0.72
CA VAL A 72 4.16 1.03 -1.55
C VAL A 72 4.83 2.16 -2.34
N ASP A 73 4.35 2.40 -3.57
CA ASP A 73 4.77 3.58 -4.35
C ASP A 73 4.52 4.86 -3.52
N PRO A 74 5.57 5.65 -3.20
CA PRO A 74 5.43 6.84 -2.35
C PRO A 74 4.50 7.90 -2.94
N LYS A 75 4.18 7.86 -4.25
CA LYS A 75 3.18 8.75 -4.86
C LYS A 75 1.78 8.61 -4.24
N ILE A 76 1.47 7.50 -3.58
CA ILE A 76 0.19 7.33 -2.86
C ILE A 76 -0.05 8.45 -1.84
N PHE A 77 1.03 9.02 -1.26
CA PHE A 77 0.91 10.11 -0.29
C PHE A 77 0.48 11.45 -0.92
N ILE A 78 0.66 11.61 -2.23
CA ILE A 78 0.09 12.74 -2.99
C ILE A 78 -1.44 12.63 -2.99
N THR A 79 -1.96 11.42 -3.24
CA THR A 79 -3.39 11.13 -3.17
C THR A 79 -3.94 11.33 -1.76
N VAL A 80 -3.22 10.86 -0.73
CA VAL A 80 -3.59 11.08 0.68
C VAL A 80 -3.70 12.58 0.99
N GLN A 81 -2.73 13.39 0.56
CA GLN A 81 -2.76 14.84 0.75
C GLN A 81 -4.01 15.47 0.10
N ALA A 82 -4.33 15.08 -1.13
CA ALA A 82 -5.51 15.57 -1.84
C ALA A 82 -6.82 15.17 -1.14
N LEU A 83 -6.91 13.94 -0.64
CA LEU A 83 -8.09 13.43 0.07
C LEU A 83 -8.29 14.09 1.44
N VAL A 84 -7.21 14.39 2.17
CA VAL A 84 -7.29 15.18 3.41
C VAL A 84 -7.91 16.55 3.13
N ALA A 85 -7.44 17.26 2.10
CA ALA A 85 -7.99 18.55 1.72
C ALA A 85 -9.46 18.45 1.28
N ALA A 86 -9.80 17.39 0.54
CA ALA A 86 -11.17 17.11 0.12
C ALA A 86 -12.10 16.83 1.30
N GLN A 87 -11.67 16.08 2.32
CA GLN A 87 -12.47 15.82 3.52
C GLN A 87 -12.70 17.10 4.35
N ILE A 88 -11.66 17.92 4.55
CA ILE A 88 -11.78 19.20 5.26
C ILE A 88 -12.83 20.09 4.58
N LYS A 89 -12.69 20.26 3.25
CA LYS A 89 -13.59 21.13 2.47
C LYS A 89 -15.00 20.53 2.33
N GLY A 90 -15.09 19.25 1.98
CA GLY A 90 -16.34 18.58 1.62
C GLY A 90 -17.21 18.21 2.83
N LEU A 91 -16.59 17.93 3.98
CA LEU A 91 -17.28 17.58 5.21
C LEU A 91 -17.35 18.73 6.22
N GLY A 92 -16.66 19.85 5.97
CA GLY A 92 -16.62 20.99 6.87
C GLY A 92 -15.95 20.70 8.22
N VAL A 93 -15.10 19.67 8.28
CA VAL A 93 -14.37 19.30 9.50
C VAL A 93 -13.14 20.18 9.69
N LYS A 94 -12.77 20.43 10.94
CA LYS A 94 -11.63 21.29 11.30
C LYS A 94 -10.31 20.53 11.44
N GLY A 95 -10.34 19.21 11.36
CA GLY A 95 -9.17 18.36 11.51
C GLY A 95 -9.38 17.00 10.87
N VAL A 96 -8.28 16.40 10.47
CA VAL A 96 -8.20 15.05 9.91
C VAL A 96 -6.96 14.39 10.51
N SER A 97 -7.07 13.11 10.87
CA SER A 97 -5.93 12.28 11.22
C SER A 97 -5.60 11.35 10.07
N VAL A 98 -4.32 11.30 9.70
CA VAL A 98 -3.78 10.28 8.81
C VAL A 98 -3.08 9.25 9.69
N TYR A 99 -3.46 7.99 9.56
CA TYR A 99 -2.96 6.91 10.41
C TYR A 99 -2.57 5.70 9.56
N VAL A 100 -1.39 5.14 9.86
CA VAL A 100 -0.89 3.89 9.28
C VAL A 100 -0.54 2.98 10.44
N ALA A 101 -1.07 1.76 10.41
CA ALA A 101 -0.64 0.69 11.31
C ALA A 101 0.35 -0.20 10.55
N GLU A 102 1.63 -0.12 10.92
CA GLU A 102 2.69 -0.94 10.33
C GLU A 102 3.03 -2.09 11.30
N GLY A 103 2.64 -3.30 10.93
CA GLY A 103 2.76 -4.51 11.74
C GLY A 103 1.65 -4.69 12.78
N GLU A 104 1.48 -5.94 13.23
CA GLU A 104 0.41 -6.33 14.17
C GLU A 104 0.47 -5.56 15.49
N ALA A 105 1.69 -5.29 16.01
CA ALA A 105 1.89 -4.55 17.25
C ALA A 105 1.41 -3.09 17.16
N ALA A 106 1.38 -2.51 15.95
CA ALA A 106 0.83 -1.17 15.70
C ALA A 106 -0.68 -1.20 15.45
N GLY A 107 -1.31 -2.38 15.36
CA GLY A 107 -2.73 -2.56 15.12
C GLY A 107 -3.10 -2.95 13.68
N GLN A 108 -2.14 -3.34 12.84
CA GLN A 108 -2.44 -3.82 11.48
C GLN A 108 -3.21 -5.14 11.56
N LYS A 109 -4.39 -5.19 10.94
CA LYS A 109 -5.29 -6.36 11.00
C LYS A 109 -5.39 -7.15 9.71
N LEU A 110 -5.12 -6.50 8.58
CA LEU A 110 -5.22 -7.10 7.26
C LEU A 110 -3.83 -7.17 6.64
N PRO A 111 -3.51 -8.26 5.91
CA PRO A 111 -2.23 -8.45 5.26
C PRO A 111 -2.14 -7.61 3.96
N HIS A 112 -2.45 -6.31 4.05
CA HIS A 112 -2.37 -5.35 2.94
C HIS A 112 -2.25 -3.94 3.52
N ALA A 113 -1.27 -3.19 3.03
CA ALA A 113 -0.96 -1.85 3.46
C ALA A 113 -2.16 -0.91 3.25
N SER A 114 -2.52 -0.15 4.26
CA SER A 114 -3.57 0.85 4.14
C SER A 114 -3.27 2.08 4.97
N ILE A 115 -3.73 3.21 4.45
CA ILE A 115 -3.63 4.52 5.06
C ILE A 115 -5.05 4.95 5.40
N HIS A 116 -5.28 5.15 6.70
CA HIS A 116 -6.55 5.65 7.21
C HIS A 116 -6.55 7.18 7.16
N ILE A 117 -7.61 7.76 6.59
CA ILE A 117 -7.86 9.21 6.60
C ILE A 117 -9.17 9.44 7.36
N ILE A 118 -9.05 9.96 8.58
CA ILE A 118 -10.13 10.01 9.56
C ILE A 118 -10.49 11.46 9.87
N PRO A 119 -11.65 11.97 9.43
CA PRO A 119 -12.19 13.24 9.87
C PRO A 119 -12.30 13.28 11.40
N ARG A 120 -11.90 14.40 12.00
CA ARG A 120 -11.88 14.57 13.46
C ARG A 120 -12.98 15.51 13.91
N VAL A 121 -13.59 15.16 15.04
CA VAL A 121 -14.48 16.04 15.79
C VAL A 121 -13.93 16.24 17.18
N GLU A 122 -14.18 17.41 17.75
CA GLU A 122 -13.68 17.75 19.07
C GLU A 122 -14.21 16.76 20.12
N GLY A 123 -13.30 16.20 20.92
CA GLY A 123 -13.65 15.25 21.98
C GLY A 123 -13.96 13.82 21.51
N ASP A 124 -13.68 13.44 20.25
CA ASP A 124 -13.93 12.06 19.75
C ASP A 124 -13.07 10.96 20.41
N GLY A 125 -12.08 11.32 21.23
CA GLY A 125 -11.24 10.38 21.95
C GLY A 125 -10.25 9.59 21.06
N LEU A 126 -10.19 9.89 19.76
CA LEU A 126 -9.27 9.21 18.85
C LEU A 126 -7.83 9.75 18.99
N PHE A 127 -6.86 8.85 18.97
CA PHE A 127 -5.42 9.17 18.99
C PHE A 127 -5.00 10.13 20.12
N VAL A 128 -5.56 9.97 21.32
CA VAL A 128 -5.15 10.75 22.50
C VAL A 128 -3.76 10.31 22.92
N TRP A 129 -2.76 11.16 22.63
CA TRP A 129 -1.36 10.88 22.95
C TRP A 129 -1.03 11.24 24.40
N GLN A 130 -0.70 10.24 25.21
CA GLN A 130 -0.17 10.43 26.56
C GLN A 130 1.36 10.33 26.51
N GLY A 131 2.01 11.48 26.36
CA GLY A 131 3.47 11.56 26.28
C GLY A 131 4.14 11.01 27.53
N LYS A 132 5.22 10.25 27.34
CA LYS A 132 6.14 9.84 28.41
C LYS A 132 7.40 10.69 28.33
N GLN A 133 7.98 11.02 29.47
CA GLN A 133 9.28 11.70 29.50
C GLN A 133 10.36 10.73 29.01
N ALA A 134 11.15 11.16 28.03
CA ALA A 134 12.28 10.40 27.53
C ALA A 134 13.51 10.58 28.43
N ASP A 135 14.39 9.58 28.47
CA ASP A 135 15.74 9.75 28.99
C ASP A 135 16.59 10.49 27.94
N GLU A 136 16.99 11.72 28.26
CA GLU A 136 17.79 12.57 27.37
C GLU A 136 19.11 11.90 26.95
N LYS A 137 19.72 11.09 27.83
CA LYS A 137 20.97 10.38 27.52
C LYS A 137 20.77 9.26 26.49
N ALA A 138 19.55 8.76 26.36
CA ALA A 138 19.21 7.70 25.41
C ALA A 138 18.83 8.24 24.02
N LEU A 139 18.47 9.52 23.89
CA LEU A 139 17.97 10.09 22.63
C LEU A 139 18.97 9.97 21.48
N GLN A 140 20.22 10.40 21.70
CA GLN A 140 21.25 10.39 20.66
C GLN A 140 21.60 8.96 20.19
N PRO A 141 21.84 7.97 21.08
CA PRO A 141 22.03 6.59 20.67
C PRO A 141 20.83 5.98 19.92
N ILE A 142 19.60 6.36 20.26
CA ILE A 142 18.40 5.91 19.54
C ILE A 142 18.38 6.50 18.13
N ALA A 143 18.66 7.80 18.00
CA ALA A 143 18.71 8.47 16.70
C ALA A 143 19.75 7.83 15.77
N GLU A 144 20.94 7.51 16.28
CA GLU A 144 22.00 6.83 15.51
C GLU A 144 21.55 5.46 14.98
N LYS A 145 20.86 4.67 15.81
CA LYS A 145 20.29 3.39 15.38
C LYS A 145 19.26 3.57 14.26
N ILE A 146 18.39 4.56 14.36
CA ILE A 146 17.39 4.84 13.32
C ILE A 146 18.09 5.27 12.03
N MET A 147 19.01 6.24 12.10
CA MET A 147 19.73 6.75 10.93
C MET A 147 20.49 5.67 10.19
N ALA A 148 21.15 4.75 10.92
CA ALA A 148 21.87 3.63 10.33
C ALA A 148 20.97 2.65 9.54
N ASN A 149 19.65 2.68 9.76
CA ASN A 149 18.67 1.78 9.15
C ASN A 149 17.64 2.51 8.28
N ILE A 150 17.86 3.78 7.91
CA ILE A 150 16.99 4.47 6.97
C ILE A 150 17.10 3.80 5.60
N LEU A 151 15.98 3.27 5.11
CA LEU A 151 15.83 2.75 3.76
C LEU A 151 15.16 3.81 2.89
N MET A 152 15.86 4.32 1.88
CA MET A 152 15.27 5.27 0.93
C MET A 152 14.43 4.50 -0.11
N PRO A 153 13.21 4.97 -0.45
CA PRO A 153 12.31 4.30 -1.39
C PRO A 153 12.90 4.05 -2.79
N GLN A 154 14.02 4.71 -3.14
CA GLN A 154 14.71 4.55 -4.44
C GLN A 154 15.39 3.18 -4.63
N GLN A 155 15.27 2.25 -3.68
CA GLN A 155 15.82 0.90 -3.80
C GLN A 155 14.79 -0.23 -3.58
N ALA A 156 13.50 0.07 -3.36
CA ALA A 156 12.50 -0.94 -3.00
C ALA A 156 11.46 -1.27 -4.08
N ALA A 157 11.31 -0.45 -5.13
CA ALA A 157 10.23 -0.63 -6.11
C ALA A 157 10.63 -0.27 -7.55
N ILE A 158 11.47 -1.11 -8.18
CA ILE A 158 11.30 -1.50 -9.59
C ILE A 158 11.84 -2.93 -9.72
N ALA A 159 11.01 -3.93 -9.43
CA ALA A 159 11.24 -5.22 -10.08
C ALA A 159 11.09 -4.97 -11.59
N PRO A 160 12.08 -5.31 -12.44
CA PRO A 160 11.90 -5.14 -13.87
C PRO A 160 10.69 -5.98 -14.30
N LYS A 161 9.72 -5.34 -14.98
CA LYS A 161 8.68 -6.08 -15.72
C LYS A 161 9.39 -7.14 -16.57
N PRO A 162 8.86 -8.39 -16.65
CA PRO A 162 9.36 -9.35 -17.62
C PRO A 162 9.36 -8.67 -18.99
N VAL A 163 10.53 -8.56 -19.60
CA VAL A 163 10.64 -8.12 -20.98
C VAL A 163 9.94 -9.19 -21.80
N GLU A 164 8.79 -8.85 -22.38
CA GLU A 164 8.17 -9.69 -23.40
C GLU A 164 9.22 -9.89 -24.51
N PRO A 165 9.49 -11.13 -24.96
CA PRO A 165 10.49 -11.34 -25.98
C PRO A 165 10.10 -10.54 -27.22
N GLU A 166 10.96 -9.61 -27.65
CA GLU A 166 10.86 -8.98 -28.96
C GLU A 166 10.72 -10.10 -29.99
N GLU A 167 9.63 -10.09 -30.75
CA GLU A 167 9.51 -10.89 -31.95
C GLU A 167 10.62 -10.41 -32.90
N VAL A 168 11.66 -11.24 -33.02
CA VAL A 168 12.69 -11.03 -34.03
C VAL A 168 12.04 -11.29 -35.38
N GLU A 169 11.72 -10.23 -36.11
CA GLU A 169 11.40 -10.33 -37.54
C GLU A 169 12.64 -10.88 -38.26
N VAL A 170 12.54 -12.13 -38.70
CA VAL A 170 13.53 -12.74 -39.58
C VAL A 170 13.39 -12.05 -40.94
N VAL A 171 14.30 -11.11 -41.22
CA VAL A 171 14.44 -10.56 -42.56
C VAL A 171 15.15 -11.64 -43.39
N GLU A 172 14.40 -12.31 -44.28
CA GLU A 172 14.97 -13.18 -45.30
C GLU A 172 15.72 -12.31 -46.31
N ASP A 173 17.04 -12.29 -46.25
CA ASP A 173 17.90 -11.71 -47.28
C ASP A 173 17.76 -12.56 -48.56
N THR A 174 17.00 -12.06 -49.53
CA THR A 174 17.04 -12.56 -50.91
C THR A 174 18.12 -11.81 -51.69
N GLU A 175 19.29 -12.43 -51.84
CA GLU A 175 20.30 -11.98 -52.81
C GLU A 175 19.76 -12.25 -54.24
N ASP A 176 19.24 -11.21 -54.91
CA ASP A 176 18.95 -11.18 -56.35
C ASP A 176 20.23 -10.70 -57.08
N GLU A 177 21.19 -11.61 -57.28
CA GLU A 177 22.22 -11.40 -58.29
C GLU A 177 21.67 -11.77 -59.68
N ARG A 178 21.16 -10.76 -60.40
CA ARG A 178 20.99 -10.80 -61.85
C ARG A 178 22.09 -10.01 -62.56
N VAL A 179 23.16 -10.74 -62.87
CA VAL A 179 23.89 -10.87 -64.16
C VAL A 179 23.66 -9.76 -65.21
N PRO A 180 24.76 -9.30 -65.83
CA PRO A 180 24.95 -9.52 -67.29
C PRO A 180 26.13 -10.44 -67.62
#